data_AF-N9JK63-F1
#
_entry.id   AF-N9JK63-F1
#
_cell.length_a   1.000
_cell.length_b   1.000
_cell.length_c   1.000
_cell.angle_alpha   90.00
_cell.angle_beta   90.00
_cell.angle_gamma   90.00
#
_symmetry.space_group_name_H-M   'P 1'
#
loop_
_entity.id
_entity.type
_entity.pdbx_description
1 polymer ?
#
loop_
_entity_poly.entity_id
_entity_poly.type
_entity_poly.pdbx_seq_one_letter_code
_entity_poly.pdbx_strand_id
1 'polypeptide(L)'
;MTNTIDGFVFDNPPKEEQIIELAHYHRKLLDEAIFHQEIHLGDYCLAQRKRVFDYARQLDPNQKAWFYQVYDGELRKIADEDELHPADAEEGLSIFAMLLVLVIIAAILYFSVIRSLMG
;
A
#
# COMPACT_ATOMS: atom_id res chain seq x y z
N MET A 1 -21.36 -15.50 19.53
CA MET A 1 -21.24 -14.40 18.57
C MET A 1 -20.16 -13.47 19.09
N THR A 2 -18.96 -13.58 18.54
CA THR A 2 -17.85 -12.69 18.90
C THR A 2 -17.91 -11.52 17.93
N ASN A 3 -18.46 -10.39 18.37
CA ASN A 3 -18.46 -9.13 17.60
C ASN A 3 -17.07 -8.49 17.64
N THR A 4 -16.02 -9.30 17.53
CA THR A 4 -14.65 -8.86 17.72
C THR A 4 -13.77 -9.22 16.54
N ILE A 5 -13.01 -8.24 16.07
CA ILE A 5 -11.98 -8.40 15.05
C ILE A 5 -10.73 -7.73 15.57
N ASP A 6 -9.60 -8.45 15.65
CA ASP A 6 -8.28 -7.90 15.98
C ASP A 6 -8.25 -7.02 17.25
N GLY A 7 -9.10 -7.37 18.23
CA GLY A 7 -9.24 -6.67 19.51
C GLY A 7 -10.31 -5.58 19.55
N PHE A 8 -10.87 -5.17 18.41
CA PHE A 8 -11.97 -4.21 18.32
C PHE A 8 -13.30 -4.88 18.65
N VAL A 9 -14.08 -4.27 19.53
CA VAL A 9 -15.46 -4.70 19.83
C VAL A 9 -16.42 -3.85 19.01
N PHE A 10 -17.19 -4.49 18.13
CA PHE A 10 -18.18 -3.83 17.30
C PHE A 10 -19.55 -3.80 17.98
N ASP A 11 -20.20 -2.64 17.89
CA ASP A 11 -21.61 -2.51 18.23
C ASP A 11 -22.46 -3.31 17.22
N ASN A 12 -23.71 -3.60 17.57
CA ASN A 12 -24.66 -4.21 16.63
C ASN A 12 -25.89 -3.28 16.49
N PRO A 13 -26.07 -2.57 15.37
CA PRO A 13 -25.22 -2.56 14.17
C PRO A 13 -23.86 -1.88 14.39
N PRO A 14 -22.83 -2.24 13.60
CA PRO A 14 -21.51 -1.62 13.68
C PRO A 14 -21.61 -0.13 13.35
N LYS A 15 -20.91 0.72 14.12
CA LYS A 15 -20.84 2.17 13.85
C LYS A 15 -19.76 2.48 12.83
N GLU A 16 -19.95 3.55 12.07
CA GLU A 16 -19.02 3.96 11.02
C GLU A 16 -17.62 4.24 11.59
N GLU A 17 -17.57 4.93 12.73
CA GLU A 17 -16.35 5.25 13.46
C GLU A 17 -15.53 3.99 13.81
N GLN A 18 -16.19 2.90 14.22
CA GLN A 18 -15.51 1.64 14.58
C GLN A 18 -14.90 0.96 13.35
N ILE A 19 -15.53 1.11 12.18
CA ILE A 19 -15.06 0.53 10.92
C ILE A 19 -13.88 1.35 10.38
N ILE A 20 -13.96 2.67 10.48
CA ILE A 20 -12.88 3.59 10.13
C ILE A 20 -11.66 3.30 11.03
N GLU A 21 -11.86 3.17 12.34
CA GLU A 21 -10.77 2.86 13.28
C GLU A 21 -10.09 1.53 12.96
N LEU A 22 -10.87 0.49 12.61
CA LEU A 22 -10.33 -0.79 12.14
C LEU A 22 -9.50 -0.62 10.86
N ALA A 23 -9.98 0.18 9.90
CA ALA A 23 -9.28 0.42 8.64
C ALA A 23 -7.92 1.13 8.87
N HIS A 24 -7.89 2.16 9.72
CA HIS A 24 -6.64 2.83 10.09
C HIS A 24 -5.68 1.91 10.86
N TYR A 25 -6.20 1.11 11.79
CA TYR A 25 -5.41 0.14 12.54
C TYR A 25 -4.76 -0.88 11.60
N HIS A 26 -5.52 -1.40 10.65
CA HIS A 26 -5.05 -2.31 9.63
C HIS A 26 -3.98 -1.69 8.71
N ARG A 27 -4.13 -0.43 8.30
CA ARG A 27 -3.08 0.28 7.55
C ARG A 27 -1.79 0.38 8.37
N LYS A 28 -1.89 0.82 9.63
CA LYS A 28 -0.73 0.98 10.50
C LYS A 28 0.03 -0.32 10.70
N LEU A 29 -0.68 -1.43 10.91
CA LEU A 29 -0.04 -2.74 11.02
C LEU A 29 0.63 -3.18 9.72
N LEU A 30 0.04 -2.84 8.56
CA LEU A 30 0.66 -3.12 7.27
C LEU A 30 1.95 -2.30 7.10
N ASP A 31 1.92 -1.01 7.43
CA ASP A 31 3.09 -0.13 7.35
C ASP A 31 4.21 -0.63 8.27
N GLU A 32 3.88 -1.05 9.49
CA GLU A 32 4.84 -1.66 10.41
C GLU A 32 5.37 -2.99 9.86
N ALA A 33 4.51 -3.84 9.29
CA ALA A 33 4.91 -5.12 8.73
C ALA A 33 5.90 -5.01 7.56
N ILE A 34 5.86 -3.93 6.77
CA ILE A 34 6.81 -3.68 5.67
C ILE A 34 8.25 -3.61 6.17
N PHE A 35 8.47 -3.14 7.40
CA PHE A 35 9.81 -2.99 7.98
C PHE A 35 10.33 -4.27 8.67
N HIS A 36 9.52 -5.32 8.77
CA HIS A 36 9.88 -6.56 9.44
C HIS A 36 10.19 -7.66 8.42
N GLN A 37 11.45 -8.09 8.35
CA GLN A 37 11.94 -9.06 7.37
C GLN A 37 11.33 -10.47 7.55
N GLU A 38 10.82 -10.77 8.74
CA GLU A 38 10.14 -12.04 9.05
C GLU A 38 8.65 -12.07 8.68
N ILE A 39 8.05 -10.93 8.31
CA ILE A 39 6.62 -10.87 7.97
C ILE A 39 6.44 -11.00 6.47
N HIS A 40 5.86 -12.11 6.05
CA HIS A 40 5.42 -12.29 4.67
C HIS A 40 4.14 -11.49 4.43
N LEU A 41 4.28 -10.32 3.80
CA LEU A 41 3.18 -9.39 3.48
C LEU A 41 1.99 -10.08 2.80
N GLY A 42 2.24 -11.04 1.90
CA GLY A 42 1.19 -11.81 1.23
C GLY A 42 0.31 -12.60 2.20
N ASP A 43 0.93 -13.40 3.07
CA ASP A 43 0.23 -14.24 4.06
C ASP A 43 -0.48 -13.38 5.12
N TYR A 44 0.15 -12.27 5.50
CA TYR A 44 -0.40 -11.31 6.44
C TYR A 44 -1.70 -10.68 5.91
N CYS A 45 -1.68 -10.13 4.70
CA CYS A 45 -2.85 -9.54 4.04
C CYS A 45 -3.97 -10.56 3.82
N LEU A 46 -3.63 -11.81 3.47
CA LEU A 46 -4.60 -12.90 3.33
C LEU A 46 -5.29 -13.22 4.67
N ALA A 47 -4.51 -13.33 5.75
CA ALA A 47 -5.04 -13.59 7.08
C ALA A 47 -5.97 -12.46 7.54
N GLN A 48 -5.58 -11.21 7.32
CA GLN A 48 -6.40 -10.04 7.64
C GLN A 48 -7.71 -10.02 6.86
N ARG A 49 -7.66 -10.22 5.53
CA ARG A 49 -8.87 -10.28 4.68
C ARG A 49 -9.80 -11.40 5.11
N LYS A 50 -9.26 -12.55 5.52
CA LYS A 50 -10.05 -13.67 6.05
C LYS A 50 -10.77 -13.28 7.35
N ARG A 51 -10.10 -12.62 8.30
CA ARG A 51 -10.72 -12.19 9.56
C ARG A 51 -11.87 -11.20 9.33
N VAL A 52 -11.67 -10.21 8.46
CA VAL A 52 -12.73 -9.27 8.06
C VAL A 52 -13.91 -10.00 7.41
N PHE A 53 -13.63 -10.95 6.51
CA PHE A 53 -14.66 -11.77 5.87
C PHE A 53 -15.45 -12.63 6.86
N ASP A 54 -14.76 -13.29 7.80
CA ASP A 54 -15.37 -14.17 8.80
C ASP A 54 -16.31 -13.40 9.73
N TYR A 55 -15.99 -12.13 10.05
CA TYR A 55 -16.90 -11.23 10.77
C TYR A 55 -18.06 -10.76 9.88
N ALA A 56 -17.77 -10.24 8.69
CA ALA A 56 -18.78 -9.68 7.80
C ALA A 56 -19.81 -10.73 7.33
N ARG A 57 -19.44 -12.02 7.37
CA ARG A 57 -20.35 -13.15 7.11
C ARG A 57 -21.43 -13.33 8.18
N GLN A 58 -21.20 -12.83 9.40
CA GLN A 58 -22.15 -12.92 10.52
C GLN A 58 -23.18 -11.77 10.50
N LEU A 59 -22.95 -10.73 9.70
CA LEU A 59 -23.84 -9.59 9.55
C LEU A 59 -25.00 -9.87 8.58
N ASP A 60 -26.10 -9.15 8.75
CA ASP A 60 -27.18 -9.11 7.77
C ASP A 60 -26.69 -8.59 6.42
N PRO A 61 -27.26 -9.01 5.27
CA PRO A 61 -26.79 -8.63 3.94
C PRO A 61 -26.65 -7.12 3.74
N ASN A 62 -27.57 -6.33 4.28
CA ASN A 62 -27.55 -4.87 4.19
C ASN A 62 -26.43 -4.26 5.05
N GLN A 63 -26.24 -4.78 6.27
CA GLN A 63 -25.16 -4.33 7.17
C GLN A 63 -23.79 -4.73 6.63
N LYS A 64 -23.68 -5.92 6.01
CA LYS A 64 -22.48 -6.40 5.34
C LYS A 64 -22.09 -5.49 4.17
N ALA A 65 -23.06 -5.13 3.31
CA ALA A 65 -22.81 -4.25 2.18
C ALA A 65 -22.34 -2.87 2.64
N TRP A 66 -23.00 -2.30 3.65
CA TRP A 66 -22.60 -1.03 4.26
C TRP A 66 -21.23 -1.11 4.92
N PHE A 67 -20.93 -2.20 5.64
CA PHE A 67 -19.63 -2.41 6.27
C PHE A 67 -18.49 -2.39 5.23
N TYR A 68 -18.64 -3.13 4.13
CA TYR A 68 -17.63 -3.11 3.06
C TYR A 68 -17.54 -1.76 2.38
N GLN A 69 -18.66 -1.07 2.17
CA GLN A 69 -18.64 0.26 1.57
C GLN A 69 -17.82 1.26 2.40
N VAL A 70 -18.01 1.27 3.73
CA VAL A 70 -17.25 2.14 4.63
C VAL A 70 -15.80 1.68 4.71
N TYR A 71 -15.56 0.39 4.95
CA TYR A 71 -14.22 -0.16 5.15
C TYR A 71 -13.33 -0.02 3.92
N ASP A 72 -13.80 -0.45 2.75
CA ASP A 72 -13.04 -0.36 1.49
C ASP A 72 -12.93 1.09 1.03
N GLY A 73 -13.97 1.90 1.28
CA GLY A 73 -13.95 3.34 1.01
C GLY A 73 -12.86 4.05 1.80
N GLU A 74 -12.72 3.73 3.08
CA GLU A 74 -11.72 4.37 3.94
C GLU A 74 -10.31 3.88 3.66
N LEU A 75 -10.10 2.58 3.42
CA LEU A 75 -8.81 2.08 2.96
C LEU A 75 -8.35 2.77 1.67
N ARG A 76 -9.28 3.08 0.75
CA ARG A 76 -8.98 3.77 -0.49
C ARG A 76 -8.61 5.24 -0.26
N LYS A 77 -9.33 5.95 0.61
CA LYS A 77 -8.95 7.32 1.00
C LYS A 77 -7.57 7.36 1.64
N ILE A 78 -7.30 6.46 2.57
CA ILE A 78 -5.99 6.35 3.24
C ILE A 78 -4.89 6.08 2.21
N ALA A 79 -5.15 5.23 1.20
CA ALA A 79 -4.20 4.97 0.13
C ALA A 79 -3.97 6.18 -0.80
N ASP A 80 -5.01 6.98 -1.07
CA ASP A 80 -4.91 8.21 -1.89
C ASP A 80 -4.24 9.36 -1.11
N GLU A 81 -4.38 9.40 0.22
CA GLU A 81 -3.78 10.42 1.11
C GLU A 81 -2.35 10.08 1.55
N ASP A 82 -1.84 8.87 1.29
CA ASP A 82 -0.50 8.46 1.70
C ASP A 82 0.60 9.12 0.85
N GLU A 83 1.02 10.29 1.33
CA GLU A 83 2.06 11.17 0.79
C GLU A 83 3.45 10.51 0.67
N LEU A 84 3.63 9.28 1.19
CA LEU A 84 4.88 8.52 1.11
C LEU A 84 5.09 7.81 -0.25
N HIS A 85 4.00 7.55 -0.98
CA HIS A 85 4.00 7.01 -2.34
C HIS A 85 3.00 7.76 -3.24
N PRO A 86 3.18 9.07 -3.46
CA PRO A 86 2.38 9.78 -4.45
C PRO A 86 2.54 9.08 -5.80
N ALA A 87 1.50 9.05 -6.64
CA ALA A 87 1.61 8.56 -8.01
C ALA A 87 2.76 9.25 -8.79
N ASP A 88 3.15 10.45 -8.33
CA ASP A 88 4.28 11.23 -8.83
C ASP A 88 5.67 10.69 -8.39
N ALA A 89 5.75 9.76 -7.44
CA ALA A 89 7.01 9.14 -7.01
C ALA A 89 7.60 8.19 -8.09
N GLU A 90 6.78 7.73 -9.05
CA GLU A 90 7.27 7.05 -10.25
C GLU A 90 7.86 8.02 -11.30
N GLU A 91 7.64 9.33 -11.16
CA GLU A 91 8.20 10.37 -12.03
C GLU A 91 9.66 10.76 -11.63
N GLY A 92 10.35 9.86 -10.92
CA GLY A 92 11.63 10.11 -10.25
C GLY A 92 12.88 10.18 -11.14
N LEU A 93 12.78 10.11 -12.47
CA LEU A 93 13.89 10.46 -13.36
C LEU A 93 13.36 10.99 -14.69
N SER A 94 13.42 12.32 -14.86
CA SER A 94 13.09 12.95 -16.13
C SER A 94 13.87 12.28 -17.26
N ILE A 95 13.18 11.87 -18.33
CA ILE A 95 13.79 11.28 -19.54
C ILE A 95 14.97 12.14 -20.04
N PHE A 96 14.90 13.45 -19.82
CA PHE A 96 15.98 14.39 -20.09
C PHE A 96 17.28 14.09 -19.30
N ALA A 97 17.17 13.82 -18.00
CA ALA A 97 18.30 13.47 -17.15
C ALA A 97 18.93 12.13 -17.58
N MET A 98 18.09 11.14 -17.95
CA MET A 98 18.57 9.86 -18.49
C MET A 98 19.37 10.06 -19.79
N LEU A 99 18.85 10.86 -20.73
CA LEU A 99 19.54 11.15 -21.99
C LEU A 99 20.85 11.89 -21.76
N LEU A 100 20.88 12.86 -20.83
CA LEU A 100 22.09 13.61 -20.51
C LEU A 100 23.20 12.70 -19.96
N VAL A 101 22.86 11.77 -19.06
CA VAL A 101 23.82 10.80 -18.52
C VAL A 101 24.35 9.88 -19.63
N LEU A 102 23.48 9.38 -20.51
CA LEU A 102 23.91 8.53 -21.64
C LEU A 102 24.88 9.26 -22.58
N VAL A 103 24.64 10.54 -22.86
CA VAL A 103 25.56 11.36 -23.68
C VAL A 103 26.91 11.55 -23.01
N ILE A 104 26.94 11.80 -21.70
CA ILE A 104 28.20 11.94 -20.95
C ILE A 104 28.99 10.64 -20.97
N ILE A 105 28.34 9.50 -20.73
CA ILE A 105 28.99 8.18 -20.80
C ILE A 105 29.54 7.93 -22.20
N ALA A 106 28.76 8.18 -23.25
CA ALA A 106 29.19 8.01 -24.63
C ALA A 106 30.41 8.89 -24.97
N ALA A 107 30.44 10.14 -24.49
CA ALA A 107 31.58 11.03 -24.65
C ALA A 107 32.83 10.48 -23.94
N ILE A 108 32.71 10.05 -22.68
CA ILE A 108 33.83 9.47 -21.92
C ILE A 108 34.38 8.25 -22.65
N LEU A 109 33.52 7.34 -23.13
CA LEU A 109 33.95 6.16 -23.88
C LEU A 109 34.65 6.52 -25.18
N TYR A 110 34.13 7.51 -25.92
CA TYR A 110 34.77 7.98 -27.15
C TYR A 110 36.18 8.54 -26.90
N PHE A 111 36.34 9.39 -25.89
CA PHE A 111 37.64 9.99 -25.56
C PHE A 111 38.61 8.99 -24.92
N SER A 112 38.11 8.08 -24.07
CA SER A 112 38.96 7.11 -23.37
C SER A 112 39.39 5.95 -24.25
N VAL A 113 38.54 5.48 -25.16
CA VAL A 113 38.77 4.26 -25.94
C VAL A 113 39.10 4.59 -27.39
N ILE A 114 38.21 5.28 -28.10
CA ILE A 114 38.37 5.50 -29.55
C ILE A 114 39.53 6.45 -29.83
N ARG A 115 39.59 7.59 -29.13
CA ARG A 115 40.69 8.55 -29.30
C ARG A 115 42.04 7.97 -28.87
N SER A 116 42.07 7.10 -27.87
CA SER A 116 43.30 6.42 -27.42
C SER A 116 43.77 5.33 -28.39
N LEU A 117 42.91 4.81 -29.27
CA LEU A 117 43.26 3.81 -30.29
C LEU A 117 43.64 4.44 -31.64
N MET A 118 43.16 5.65 -31.93
CA MET A 118 43.44 6.37 -33.18
C MET A 118 44.57 7.41 -33.08
N GLY A 119 45.09 7.68 -31.88
CA GLY A 119 46.29 8.51 -31.66
C GLY A 119 47.45 7.65 -31.19
#